data_AF-A0A2G4IXM6-F1
#
_entry.id   AF-A0A2G4IXM6-F1
#
_cell.length_a   1.000
_cell.length_b   1.000
_cell.length_c   1.000
_cell.angle_alpha   90.00
_cell.angle_beta   90.00
_cell.angle_gamma   90.00
#
_symmetry.space_group_name_H-M   'P 1'
#
loop_
_entity.id
_entity.type
_entity.pdbx_description
1 polymer ?
#
loop_
_entity_poly.entity_id
_entity_poly.type
_entity_poly.pdbx_seq_one_letter_code
_entity_poly.pdbx_strand_id
1 'polypeptide(L)'
;MNRTSLPRAFTLVELLVITVIFASLMGLLVLGGRSNNGSQIRLLSQSIASAILSAQSNALGNEAGSGLILTPATDTPVASNTLYNADVPPYAKGSVSSGVPPANLAATSTAVSLTPTNTAAADLVNGYKILFRCDSPSYVAPTPWMSITNGTQVAFRTSANQTNQNTLWPKPPAGATLNFAMARYPIKSSLAVDVTKTAAIDLRYSGVGNTLTGDYGALANKGAIAICFNSIGALDAVMQNVLSPTKTVQPILPAAPLYLLIASLSDIQANRSLQQDSSRWLAIAHNSGRVTIASNVPQAGTTETDVVNARKNARLGIATK
;
A
#
# COMPACT_ATOMS: atom_id res chain seq x y z
N MET A 1 -3.92 -73.53 45.64
CA MET A 1 -5.26 -72.99 45.28
C MET A 1 -5.07 -71.64 44.60
N ASN A 2 -4.99 -71.62 43.27
CA ASN A 2 -4.88 -70.38 42.50
C ASN A 2 -6.30 -69.91 42.15
N ARG A 3 -6.73 -68.79 42.75
CA ARG A 3 -7.95 -68.08 42.34
C ARG A 3 -7.61 -67.23 41.11
N THR A 4 -8.00 -67.71 39.93
CA THR A 4 -8.05 -66.88 38.72
C THR A 4 -9.21 -65.91 38.85
N SER A 5 -8.91 -64.62 39.03
CA SER A 5 -9.92 -63.57 38.93
C SER A 5 -10.40 -63.47 37.48
N LEU A 6 -11.66 -63.82 37.22
CA LEU A 6 -12.30 -63.59 35.93
C LEU A 6 -12.29 -62.08 35.62
N PRO A 7 -11.86 -61.66 34.42
CA PRO A 7 -11.98 -60.27 34.00
C PRO A 7 -13.47 -59.91 33.96
N ARG A 8 -13.87 -58.93 34.78
CA ARG A 8 -15.23 -58.37 34.72
C ARG A 8 -15.40 -57.75 33.34
N ALA A 9 -16.29 -58.32 32.53
CA ALA A 9 -16.65 -57.75 31.25
C ALA A 9 -17.28 -56.36 31.49
N PHE A 10 -16.73 -55.34 30.85
CA PHE A 10 -17.26 -53.98 30.87
C PHE A 10 -18.70 -54.00 30.35
N THR A 11 -19.62 -53.40 31.09
CA THR A 11 -21.02 -53.37 30.68
C THR A 11 -21.21 -52.35 29.55
N LEU A 12 -22.17 -52.64 28.65
CA LEU A 12 -22.49 -51.79 27.50
C LEU A 12 -22.85 -50.35 27.94
N VAL A 13 -23.43 -50.22 29.14
CA VAL A 13 -23.76 -48.94 29.77
C VAL A 13 -22.51 -48.15 30.18
N GLU A 14 -21.49 -48.80 30.75
CA GLU A 14 -20.24 -48.13 31.10
C GLU A 14 -19.51 -47.60 29.86
N LEU A 15 -19.56 -48.34 28.74
CA LEU A 15 -18.97 -47.89 27.48
C LEU A 15 -19.71 -46.66 26.91
N LEU A 16 -21.04 -46.61 27.06
CA LEU A 16 -21.87 -45.48 26.65
C LEU A 16 -21.56 -44.22 27.48
N VAL A 17 -21.42 -44.38 28.80
CA VAL A 17 -21.08 -43.25 29.69
C VAL A 17 -19.70 -42.68 29.34
N ILE A 18 -18.71 -43.56 29.11
CA ILE A 18 -17.36 -43.13 28.72
C ILE A 18 -17.40 -42.37 27.39
N THR A 19 -18.11 -42.87 26.38
CA THR A 19 -18.20 -42.19 25.08
C THR A 19 -18.86 -40.82 25.15
N VAL A 20 -19.90 -40.64 25.98
CA VAL A 20 -20.53 -39.33 26.20
C VAL A 20 -19.59 -38.36 26.93
N ILE A 21 -18.84 -38.83 27.93
CA ILE A 21 -17.85 -38.01 28.64
C ILE A 21 -16.71 -37.59 27.69
N PHE A 22 -16.18 -38.51 26.89
CA PHE A 22 -15.15 -38.17 25.90
C PHE A 22 -15.66 -37.23 24.82
N ALA A 23 -16.88 -37.42 24.33
CA ALA A 23 -17.49 -36.53 23.33
C ALA A 23 -17.71 -35.11 23.88
N SER A 24 -18.17 -34.98 25.13
CA SER A 24 -18.36 -33.67 25.76
C SER A 24 -17.04 -32.97 26.08
N LEU A 25 -16.03 -33.70 26.59
CA LEU A 25 -14.69 -33.16 26.82
C LEU A 25 -14.01 -32.74 25.52
N MET A 26 -14.13 -33.54 24.45
CA MET A 26 -13.61 -33.17 23.13
C MET A 26 -14.36 -31.97 22.54
N GLY A 27 -15.67 -31.89 22.73
CA GLY A 27 -16.47 -30.72 22.33
C GLY A 27 -16.00 -29.43 23.02
N LEU A 28 -15.69 -29.49 24.32
CA LEU A 28 -15.17 -28.37 25.10
C LEU A 28 -13.75 -27.98 24.67
N LEU A 29 -12.87 -28.94 24.39
CA LEU A 29 -11.52 -28.69 23.88
C LEU A 29 -11.53 -28.04 22.49
N VAL A 30 -12.45 -28.46 21.61
CA VAL A 30 -12.62 -27.87 20.26
C VAL A 30 -13.17 -26.44 20.33
N LEU A 31 -14.00 -26.12 21.31
CA LEU A 31 -14.50 -24.74 21.54
C LEU A 31 -13.41 -23.82 22.12
N GLY A 32 -12.56 -24.34 23.03
CA GLY A 32 -11.44 -23.59 23.61
C GLY A 32 -10.24 -23.39 22.66
N GLY A 33 -10.09 -24.24 21.65
CA GLY A 33 -9.02 -24.17 20.64
C GLY A 33 -9.29 -23.23 19.45
N ARG A 34 -10.46 -22.58 19.39
CA ARG A 34 -10.74 -21.61 18.34
C ARG A 34 -9.90 -20.37 18.56
N SER A 35 -8.90 -20.19 17.70
CA SER A 35 -8.19 -18.93 17.51
C SER A 35 -9.18 -17.76 17.51
N ASN A 36 -9.07 -16.87 18.50
CA ASN A 36 -9.87 -15.67 18.55
C ASN A 36 -9.44 -14.73 17.41
N ASN A 37 -10.29 -14.53 16.40
CA ASN A 37 -10.01 -13.66 15.25
C ASN A 37 -9.52 -12.27 15.70
N GLY A 38 -10.02 -11.75 16.82
CA GLY A 38 -9.57 -10.46 17.35
C GLY A 38 -8.11 -10.42 17.81
N SER A 39 -7.56 -11.50 18.37
CA SER A 39 -6.15 -11.55 18.76
C SER A 39 -5.24 -11.61 17.54
N GLN A 40 -5.62 -12.38 16.52
CA GLN A 40 -4.89 -12.46 15.25
C GLN A 40 -4.90 -11.14 14.48
N ILE A 41 -6.06 -10.46 14.40
CA ILE A 41 -6.15 -9.13 13.80
C ILE A 41 -5.22 -8.13 14.52
N ARG A 42 -5.13 -8.21 15.85
CA ARG A 42 -4.23 -7.35 16.64
C ARG A 42 -2.76 -7.64 16.36
N LEU A 43 -2.36 -8.91 16.36
CA LEU A 43 -0.99 -9.32 16.05
C LEU A 43 -0.59 -8.91 14.63
N LEU A 44 -1.49 -9.12 13.66
CA LEU A 44 -1.29 -8.70 12.29
C LEU A 44 -1.14 -7.17 12.18
N SER A 45 -1.99 -6.41 12.89
CA SER A 45 -1.90 -4.95 12.93
C SER A 45 -0.55 -4.47 13.46
N GLN A 46 -0.02 -5.13 14.48
CA GLN A 46 1.30 -4.84 15.02
C GLN A 46 2.42 -5.23 14.04
N SER A 47 2.31 -6.39 13.39
CA SER A 47 3.29 -6.84 12.40
C SER A 47 3.36 -5.90 11.18
N ILE A 48 2.21 -5.46 10.66
CA ILE A 48 2.15 -4.48 9.58
C ILE A 48 2.73 -3.13 10.03
N ALA A 49 2.39 -2.66 11.24
CA ALA A 49 2.96 -1.43 11.77
C ALA A 49 4.49 -1.51 11.90
N SER A 50 5.03 -2.62 12.39
CA SER A 50 6.47 -2.87 12.45
C SER A 50 7.12 -2.90 11.07
N ALA A 51 6.48 -3.53 10.08
CA ALA A 51 6.97 -3.53 8.70
C ALA A 51 7.01 -2.11 8.10
N ILE A 52 5.99 -1.29 8.37
CA ILE A 52 5.97 0.11 7.92
C ILE A 52 7.08 0.92 8.60
N LEU A 53 7.25 0.76 9.92
CA LEU A 53 8.31 1.43 10.66
C LEU A 53 9.72 1.00 10.18
N SER A 54 9.88 -0.27 9.82
CA SER A 54 11.12 -0.78 9.21
C SER A 54 11.38 -0.13 7.85
N ALA A 55 10.39 -0.11 6.95
CA ALA A 55 10.51 0.54 5.65
C ALA A 55 10.78 2.05 5.79
N GLN A 56 10.14 2.72 6.75
CA GLN A 56 10.41 4.12 7.08
C GLN A 56 11.85 4.31 7.56
N SER A 57 12.33 3.46 8.47
CA SER A 57 13.69 3.53 9.01
C SER A 57 14.74 3.31 7.91
N ASN A 58 14.48 2.40 6.97
CA ASN A 58 15.34 2.15 5.81
C ASN A 58 15.34 3.31 4.81
N ALA A 59 14.26 4.10 4.77
CA ALA A 59 14.20 5.30 3.94
C ALA A 59 15.03 6.45 4.52
N LEU A 60 15.19 6.53 5.86
CA LEU A 60 15.93 7.61 6.50
C LEU A 60 17.39 7.64 6.04
N GLY A 61 17.83 8.80 5.54
CA GLY A 61 19.19 8.98 5.00
C GLY A 61 19.41 8.37 3.61
N ASN A 62 18.44 7.64 3.04
CA ASN A 62 18.48 7.17 1.67
C ASN A 62 17.74 8.17 0.75
N GLU A 63 18.46 8.81 -0.17
CA GLU A 63 17.89 9.79 -1.11
C GLU A 63 16.80 9.18 -2.02
N ALA A 64 16.92 7.89 -2.35
CA ALA A 64 15.93 7.18 -3.15
C ALA A 64 14.70 6.77 -2.32
N GLY A 65 14.86 6.61 -1.01
CA GLY A 65 13.81 6.12 -0.11
C GLY A 65 13.69 4.60 -0.06
N SER A 66 12.68 4.13 0.64
CA SER A 66 12.32 2.71 0.79
C SER A 66 10.80 2.59 0.93
N GLY A 67 10.25 1.39 0.75
CA GLY A 67 8.81 1.22 0.77
C GLY A 67 8.34 -0.19 1.09
N LEU A 68 7.03 -0.36 0.94
CA LEU A 68 6.34 -1.64 1.05
C LEU A 68 5.47 -1.86 -0.18
N ILE A 69 5.36 -3.09 -0.63
CA ILE A 69 4.42 -3.49 -1.69
C ILE A 69 3.34 -4.38 -1.08
N LEU A 70 2.11 -3.88 -1.11
CA LEU A 70 0.89 -4.64 -0.83
C LEU A 70 0.55 -5.47 -2.06
N THR A 71 0.49 -6.79 -1.92
CA THR A 71 0.06 -7.67 -3.02
C THR A 71 -1.33 -8.22 -2.71
N PRO A 72 -2.35 -7.91 -3.55
CA PRO A 72 -3.66 -8.51 -3.42
C PRO A 72 -3.59 -10.04 -3.55
N ALA A 73 -4.45 -10.73 -2.82
CA ALA A 73 -4.63 -12.17 -2.96
C ALA A 73 -5.22 -12.48 -4.34
N THR A 74 -4.73 -13.53 -5.01
CA THR A 74 -5.22 -13.97 -6.33
C THR A 74 -6.71 -14.27 -6.33
N ASP A 75 -7.20 -14.93 -5.28
CA ASP A 75 -8.60 -15.39 -5.21
C ASP A 75 -9.52 -14.34 -4.57
N THR A 76 -8.97 -13.27 -4.01
CA THR A 76 -9.73 -12.20 -3.35
C THR A 76 -9.00 -10.87 -3.57
N PRO A 77 -9.14 -10.24 -4.76
CA PRO A 77 -8.39 -9.04 -5.14
C PRO A 77 -8.75 -7.78 -4.32
N VAL A 78 -9.77 -7.90 -3.46
CA VAL A 78 -10.16 -6.90 -2.46
C VAL A 78 -9.43 -7.07 -1.12
N ALA A 79 -8.64 -8.13 -0.96
CA ALA A 79 -7.86 -8.42 0.24
C ALA A 79 -6.36 -8.45 -0.10
N SER A 80 -5.52 -7.83 0.75
CA SER A 80 -4.06 -8.00 0.68
C SER A 80 -3.59 -8.87 1.82
N ASN A 81 -3.00 -10.02 1.47
CA ASN A 81 -2.50 -11.02 2.41
C ASN A 81 -0.96 -11.14 2.41
N THR A 82 -0.25 -10.36 1.59
CA THR A 82 1.20 -10.37 1.62
C THR A 82 1.74 -8.96 1.46
N LEU A 83 2.71 -8.63 2.31
CA LEU A 83 3.46 -7.38 2.25
C LEU A 83 4.93 -7.72 2.04
N TYR A 84 5.55 -7.02 1.09
CA TYR A 84 6.96 -7.15 0.80
C TYR A 84 7.68 -5.86 1.10
N ASN A 85 8.90 -5.97 1.63
CA ASN A 85 9.83 -4.86 1.62
C ASN A 85 10.11 -4.47 0.17
N ALA A 86 10.32 -3.20 -0.06
CA ALA A 86 10.51 -2.66 -1.40
C ALA A 86 11.68 -1.68 -1.39
N ASP A 87 12.63 -1.91 -2.28
CA ASP A 87 13.81 -1.08 -2.44
C ASP A 87 13.56 -0.10 -3.57
N VAL A 88 13.63 1.20 -3.29
CA VAL A 88 13.46 2.23 -4.31
C VAL A 88 14.79 2.37 -5.07
N PRO A 89 14.84 2.12 -6.39
CA PRO A 89 16.06 2.27 -7.13
C PRO A 89 16.55 3.72 -7.13
N PRO A 90 17.87 3.96 -7.26
CA PRO A 90 18.39 5.29 -7.47
C PRO A 90 17.72 5.99 -8.66
N TYR A 91 17.65 7.32 -8.60
CA TYR A 91 17.08 8.14 -9.66
C TYR A 91 17.74 7.84 -11.01
N ALA A 92 16.91 7.58 -12.02
CA ALA A 92 17.35 7.56 -13.41
C ALA A 92 17.65 8.99 -13.84
N LYS A 93 18.88 9.25 -14.25
CA LYS A 93 19.38 10.56 -14.65
C LYS A 93 19.65 10.56 -16.15
N GLY A 94 19.59 11.73 -16.75
CA GLY A 94 19.91 11.89 -18.16
C GLY A 94 19.69 13.30 -18.67
N SER A 95 19.72 13.44 -19.99
CA SER A 95 19.47 14.69 -20.69
C SER A 95 18.12 14.66 -21.41
N VAL A 96 17.56 15.84 -21.61
CA VAL A 96 16.38 16.04 -22.45
C VAL A 96 16.85 16.35 -23.86
N SER A 97 16.42 15.53 -24.83
CA SER A 97 16.88 15.63 -26.22
C SER A 97 15.96 16.47 -27.11
N SER A 98 14.67 16.58 -26.78
CA SER A 98 13.67 17.40 -27.50
C SER A 98 12.37 17.54 -26.70
N GLY A 99 11.50 18.51 -27.02
CA GLY A 99 10.15 18.64 -26.44
C GLY A 99 9.74 20.05 -26.02
N VAL A 100 8.57 20.18 -25.38
CA VAL A 100 8.00 21.46 -24.85
C VAL A 100 9.12 22.30 -24.23
N PRO A 101 9.18 23.63 -24.46
CA PRO A 101 10.24 24.49 -23.99
C PRO A 101 10.61 24.13 -22.55
N PRO A 102 11.89 23.82 -22.30
CA PRO A 102 12.92 24.71 -22.81
C PRO A 102 14.06 24.04 -23.60
N ALA A 103 13.94 22.76 -23.97
CA ALA A 103 14.97 22.10 -24.77
C ALA A 103 15.09 22.72 -26.18
N ASN A 104 14.00 23.28 -26.69
CA ASN A 104 13.95 24.12 -27.89
C ASN A 104 12.82 25.14 -27.74
N LEU A 105 13.12 26.45 -27.79
CA LEU A 105 12.12 27.51 -27.67
C LEU A 105 11.11 27.56 -28.83
N ALA A 106 11.43 26.89 -29.96
CA ALA A 106 10.54 26.73 -31.10
C ALA A 106 9.72 25.43 -31.07
N ALA A 107 9.88 24.57 -30.05
CA ALA A 107 9.16 23.32 -29.95
C ALA A 107 7.67 23.54 -29.62
N THR A 108 6.80 22.95 -30.44
CA THR A 108 5.34 22.97 -30.26
C THR A 108 4.78 21.67 -29.67
N SER A 109 5.60 20.62 -29.58
CA SER A 109 5.24 19.31 -29.03
C SER A 109 4.91 19.41 -27.54
N THR A 110 3.85 18.75 -27.09
CA THR A 110 3.46 18.56 -25.67
C THR A 110 4.22 17.42 -24.97
N ALA A 111 5.13 16.75 -25.67
CA ALA A 111 5.92 15.63 -25.18
C ALA A 111 7.43 15.94 -25.15
N VAL A 112 8.11 15.42 -24.13
CA VAL A 112 9.54 15.58 -23.86
C VAL A 112 10.26 14.24 -24.01
N SER A 113 11.29 14.19 -24.84
CA SER A 113 12.11 13.01 -25.07
C SER A 113 13.28 12.94 -24.08
N LEU A 114 13.43 11.77 -23.44
CA LEU A 114 14.43 11.52 -22.40
C LEU A 114 15.53 10.58 -22.90
N THR A 115 16.78 10.96 -22.64
CA THR A 115 17.95 10.13 -22.90
C THR A 115 18.65 9.81 -21.59
N PRO A 116 18.46 8.61 -21.00
CA PRO A 116 19.09 8.27 -19.73
C PRO A 116 20.59 8.03 -19.90
N THR A 117 21.37 8.41 -18.90
CA THR A 117 22.84 8.25 -18.87
C THR A 117 23.31 7.17 -17.90
N ASN A 118 22.49 6.82 -16.91
CA ASN A 118 22.85 5.88 -15.84
C ASN A 118 21.94 4.64 -15.73
N THR A 119 21.01 4.45 -16.67
CA THR A 119 20.08 3.30 -16.71
C THR A 119 19.67 3.00 -18.15
N ALA A 120 19.13 1.81 -18.41
CA ALA A 120 18.62 1.49 -19.74
C ALA A 120 17.35 2.30 -20.05
N ALA A 121 17.16 2.67 -21.32
CA ALA A 121 15.95 3.37 -21.78
C ALA A 121 14.65 2.62 -21.47
N ALA A 122 14.70 1.28 -21.45
CA ALA A 122 13.56 0.43 -21.09
C ALA A 122 13.13 0.61 -19.62
N ASP A 123 14.05 0.94 -18.71
CA ASP A 123 13.74 1.09 -17.28
C ASP A 123 12.92 2.34 -16.98
N LEU A 124 12.90 3.31 -17.90
CA LEU A 124 12.14 4.53 -17.77
C LEU A 124 10.62 4.28 -17.82
N VAL A 125 10.17 3.14 -18.37
CA VAL A 125 8.77 2.70 -18.29
C VAL A 125 8.28 2.62 -16.84
N ASN A 126 9.19 2.34 -15.91
CA ASN A 126 8.89 2.22 -14.47
C ASN A 126 8.90 3.56 -13.73
N GLY A 127 9.17 4.67 -14.42
CA GLY A 127 9.19 5.98 -13.79
C GLY A 127 7.80 6.45 -13.36
N TYR A 128 7.74 7.12 -12.21
CA TYR A 128 6.50 7.69 -11.67
C TYR A 128 6.57 9.19 -11.39
N LYS A 129 7.78 9.72 -11.21
CA LYS A 129 8.04 11.11 -10.84
C LYS A 129 9.28 11.55 -11.60
N ILE A 130 9.22 12.73 -12.20
CA ILE A 130 10.32 13.31 -12.94
C ILE A 130 10.58 14.72 -12.44
N LEU A 131 11.86 15.05 -12.35
CA LEU A 131 12.40 16.33 -12.03
C LEU A 131 13.27 16.78 -13.20
N PHE A 132 13.07 18.01 -13.67
CA PHE A 132 13.95 18.63 -14.64
C PHE A 132 14.92 19.56 -13.89
N ARG A 133 16.22 19.43 -14.17
CA ARG A 133 17.30 20.16 -13.48
C ARG A 133 18.14 20.92 -14.50
N CYS A 134 18.52 22.13 -14.12
CA CYS A 134 19.58 22.92 -14.73
C CYS A 134 20.60 23.27 -13.64
N ASP A 135 21.29 22.28 -13.10
CA ASP A 135 22.61 22.36 -12.46
C ASP A 135 22.85 23.46 -11.37
N SER A 136 21.80 24.11 -10.85
CA SER A 136 21.80 25.28 -9.94
C SER A 136 20.54 25.25 -9.04
N PRO A 137 20.52 25.85 -7.83
CA PRO A 137 19.61 25.49 -6.74
C PRO A 137 18.21 26.14 -6.85
N SER A 138 17.83 26.69 -8.00
CA SER A 138 16.45 27.11 -8.24
C SER A 138 15.61 25.87 -8.57
N TYR A 139 15.20 25.19 -7.50
CA TYR A 139 14.37 24.01 -7.53
C TYR A 139 13.03 24.29 -8.20
N VAL A 140 12.65 23.46 -9.19
CA VAL A 140 11.23 23.24 -9.48
C VAL A 140 10.88 21.93 -8.81
N ALA A 141 9.95 21.98 -7.85
CA ALA A 141 9.47 20.79 -7.16
C ALA A 141 8.99 19.73 -8.18
N PRO A 142 9.10 18.43 -7.87
CA PRO A 142 8.64 17.35 -8.74
C PRO A 142 7.22 17.62 -9.22
N THR A 143 7.03 17.78 -10.52
CA THR A 143 5.77 18.27 -11.06
C THR A 143 4.76 17.13 -11.15
N PRO A 144 3.68 17.13 -10.34
CA PRO A 144 2.69 16.04 -10.25
C PRO A 144 1.81 15.94 -11.50
N TRP A 145 2.11 16.70 -12.53
CA TRP A 145 1.31 16.88 -13.75
C TRP A 145 1.99 16.28 -14.99
N MET A 146 3.02 15.47 -14.83
CA MET A 146 3.68 14.76 -15.94
C MET A 146 3.57 13.23 -15.83
N SER A 147 3.35 12.55 -16.95
CA SER A 147 3.25 11.09 -17.06
C SER A 147 4.12 10.54 -18.19
N ILE A 148 4.63 9.32 -17.98
CA ILE A 148 5.44 8.61 -18.98
C ILE A 148 4.51 7.90 -19.95
N THR A 149 4.58 8.27 -21.23
CA THR A 149 3.61 7.82 -22.25
C THR A 149 4.13 6.64 -23.05
N ASN A 150 5.43 6.61 -23.38
CA ASN A 150 6.04 5.59 -24.27
C ASN A 150 7.40 5.07 -23.76
N GLY A 151 7.60 5.04 -22.43
CA GLY A 151 8.87 4.66 -21.81
C GLY A 151 9.95 5.74 -21.89
N THR A 152 10.18 6.35 -23.05
CA THR A 152 11.21 7.38 -23.25
C THR A 152 10.65 8.79 -23.41
N GLN A 153 9.33 8.94 -23.35
CA GLN A 153 8.65 10.23 -23.49
C GLN A 153 7.79 10.55 -22.27
N VAL A 154 7.83 11.82 -21.88
CA VAL A 154 6.99 12.39 -20.85
C VAL A 154 6.01 13.38 -21.47
N ALA A 155 4.75 13.30 -21.10
CA ALA A 155 3.71 14.24 -21.54
C ALA A 155 2.93 14.77 -20.33
N PHE A 156 2.18 15.85 -20.55
CA PHE A 156 1.24 16.35 -19.55
C PHE A 156 0.22 15.27 -19.16
N ARG A 157 -0.06 15.16 -17.86
CA ARG A 157 -1.19 14.40 -17.34
C ARG A 157 -2.46 15.11 -17.77
N THR A 158 -3.31 14.41 -18.50
CA THR A 158 -4.64 14.90 -18.90
C THR A 158 -5.47 15.36 -17.70
N SER A 159 -5.37 14.65 -16.57
CA SER A 159 -6.06 14.97 -15.32
C SER A 159 -5.57 16.24 -14.61
N ALA A 160 -4.40 16.77 -14.97
CA ALA A 160 -3.82 17.93 -14.32
C ALA A 160 -4.21 19.27 -14.97
N ASN A 161 -5.02 19.24 -16.05
CA ASN A 161 -5.43 20.41 -16.84
C ASN A 161 -4.24 21.31 -17.26
N GLN A 162 -3.06 20.71 -17.42
CA GLN A 162 -1.86 21.41 -17.87
C GLN A 162 -1.79 21.39 -19.40
N THR A 163 -1.45 22.54 -19.96
CA THR A 163 -1.23 22.81 -21.38
C THR A 163 0.16 23.40 -21.57
N ASN A 164 0.66 23.41 -22.80
CA ASN A 164 1.90 24.11 -23.15
C ASN A 164 1.87 25.62 -22.83
N GLN A 165 0.69 26.21 -22.61
CA GLN A 165 0.50 27.65 -22.35
C GLN A 165 0.38 28.00 -20.86
N ASN A 166 -0.15 27.10 -20.02
CA ASN A 166 -0.38 27.37 -18.60
C ASN A 166 0.65 26.71 -17.67
N THR A 167 1.60 25.99 -18.24
CA THR A 167 2.64 25.29 -17.51
C THR A 167 3.93 26.10 -17.45
N LEU A 168 4.42 26.37 -16.25
CA LEU A 168 5.76 26.92 -16.04
C LEU A 168 6.82 25.84 -16.27
N TRP A 169 7.72 26.09 -17.21
CA TRP A 169 8.86 25.22 -17.49
C TRP A 169 10.16 25.83 -16.96
N PRO A 170 11.09 25.02 -16.42
CA PRO A 170 12.45 25.50 -16.21
C PRO A 170 13.00 26.00 -17.55
N LYS A 171 13.86 27.02 -17.55
CA LYS A 171 14.58 27.47 -18.75
C LYS A 171 16.07 27.21 -18.50
N PRO A 172 16.79 26.44 -19.35
CA PRO A 172 18.20 26.25 -19.19
C PRO A 172 18.90 27.57 -19.50
N PRO A 173 20.03 27.83 -18.84
CA PRO A 173 20.96 28.86 -19.27
C PRO A 173 21.27 28.72 -20.78
N ALA A 174 21.55 29.83 -21.44
CA ALA A 174 21.89 29.81 -22.85
C ALA A 174 23.07 28.84 -23.11
N GLY A 175 22.87 27.88 -24.01
CA GLY A 175 23.87 26.86 -24.36
C GLY A 175 23.94 25.64 -23.43
N ALA A 176 23.15 25.58 -22.35
CA ALA A 176 23.09 24.43 -21.45
C ALA A 176 21.98 23.44 -21.84
N THR A 177 22.24 22.15 -21.65
CA THR A 177 21.23 21.10 -21.81
C THR A 177 20.36 21.00 -20.56
N LEU A 178 19.05 20.78 -20.74
CA LEU A 178 18.16 20.45 -19.63
C LEU A 178 18.42 18.99 -19.21
N ASN A 179 18.73 18.78 -17.93
CA ASN A 179 18.91 17.46 -17.37
C ASN A 179 17.62 16.99 -16.70
N PHE A 180 17.47 15.68 -16.49
CA PHE A 180 16.37 15.13 -15.71
C PHE A 180 16.86 14.14 -14.63
N ALA A 181 16.04 13.98 -13.61
CA ALA A 181 16.13 12.92 -12.60
C ALA A 181 14.74 12.31 -12.43
N MET A 182 14.63 10.99 -12.46
CA MET A 182 13.36 10.27 -12.47
C MET A 182 13.35 9.18 -11.39
N ALA A 183 12.33 9.21 -10.54
CA ALA A 183 12.08 8.16 -9.57
C ALA A 183 11.33 7.00 -10.24
N ARG A 184 11.71 5.77 -9.89
CA ARG A 184 11.15 4.53 -10.46
C ARG A 184 10.41 3.73 -9.40
N TYR A 185 9.41 2.98 -9.84
CA TYR A 185 8.64 2.09 -8.98
C TYR A 185 9.57 1.15 -8.22
N PRO A 186 9.31 0.92 -6.92
CA PRO A 186 10.21 0.14 -6.09
C PRO A 186 10.25 -1.33 -6.52
N ILE A 187 11.42 -1.94 -6.37
CA ILE A 187 11.61 -3.35 -6.67
C ILE A 187 11.25 -4.15 -5.42
N LYS A 188 10.44 -5.20 -5.64
CA LYS A 188 10.06 -6.14 -4.59
C LYS A 188 11.31 -6.85 -4.05
N SER A 189 11.51 -6.77 -2.75
CA SER A 189 12.65 -7.34 -2.01
C SER A 189 12.17 -8.55 -1.20
N SER A 190 12.51 -8.62 0.09
CA SER A 190 12.10 -9.70 1.00
C SER A 190 10.63 -9.63 1.43
N LEU A 191 10.06 -10.78 1.83
CA LEU A 191 8.74 -10.84 2.45
C LEU A 191 8.79 -10.16 3.82
N ALA A 192 7.97 -9.13 4.02
CA ALA A 192 7.91 -8.38 5.27
C ALA A 192 6.88 -8.99 6.22
N VAL A 193 5.69 -9.27 5.70
CA VAL A 193 4.59 -9.88 6.45
C VAL A 193 3.89 -10.89 5.56
N ASP A 194 3.86 -12.14 6.02
CA ASP A 194 2.89 -13.12 5.53
C ASP A 194 1.66 -13.04 6.41
N VAL A 195 0.56 -12.57 5.84
CA VAL A 195 -0.67 -12.39 6.57
C VAL A 195 -1.32 -13.77 6.66
N THR A 196 -1.36 -14.34 7.86
CA THR A 196 -2.00 -15.63 8.13
C THR A 196 -3.41 -15.68 7.53
N LYS A 197 -3.81 -16.83 6.94
CA LYS A 197 -5.07 -17.05 6.18
C LYS A 197 -6.38 -16.51 6.80
N THR A 198 -6.39 -16.17 8.08
CA THR A 198 -7.56 -15.76 8.86
C THR A 198 -7.83 -14.26 8.89
N ALA A 199 -6.83 -13.40 8.65
CA ALA A 199 -6.97 -11.95 8.62
C ALA A 199 -6.29 -11.37 7.37
N ALA A 200 -6.66 -10.16 6.95
CA ALA A 200 -6.06 -9.46 5.81
C ALA A 200 -6.34 -7.96 5.87
N ILE A 201 -5.68 -7.21 4.98
CA ILE A 201 -6.01 -5.80 4.74
C ILE A 201 -7.17 -5.75 3.75
N ASP A 202 -8.28 -5.11 4.13
CA ASP A 202 -9.41 -4.86 3.24
C ASP A 202 -9.12 -3.65 2.35
N LEU A 203 -8.80 -3.91 1.08
CA LEU A 203 -8.43 -2.88 0.12
C LEU A 203 -9.62 -2.03 -0.33
N ARG A 204 -10.88 -2.46 -0.12
CA ARG A 204 -12.06 -1.65 -0.49
C ARG A 204 -12.18 -0.40 0.36
N TYR A 205 -11.87 -0.55 1.64
CA TYR A 205 -11.98 0.53 2.62
C TYR A 205 -10.64 1.14 3.01
N SER A 206 -9.52 0.54 2.57
CA SER A 206 -8.19 1.12 2.67
C SER A 206 -7.95 2.12 1.54
N GLY A 207 -7.24 3.22 1.83
CA GLY A 207 -6.95 4.27 0.86
C GLY A 207 -6.54 5.60 1.49
N VAL A 208 -6.24 6.58 0.64
CA VAL A 208 -5.77 7.91 1.02
C VAL A 208 -6.95 8.84 1.26
N GLY A 209 -6.92 9.58 2.37
CA GLY A 209 -7.95 10.56 2.71
C GLY A 209 -9.22 9.91 3.30
N ASN A 210 -10.31 10.67 3.36
CA ASN A 210 -11.55 10.22 4.01
C ASN A 210 -12.55 9.56 3.05
N THR A 211 -12.47 9.88 1.76
CA THR A 211 -13.43 9.44 0.75
C THR A 211 -12.96 8.15 0.06
N LEU A 212 -13.92 7.42 -0.50
CA LEU A 212 -13.62 6.32 -1.43
C LEU A 212 -13.41 6.86 -2.85
N THR A 213 -14.00 8.03 -3.13
CA THR A 213 -13.83 8.76 -4.38
C THR A 213 -12.41 9.34 -4.50
N GLY A 214 -11.77 9.09 -5.65
CA GLY A 214 -10.41 9.50 -5.96
C GLY A 214 -9.51 8.34 -6.38
N ASP A 215 -8.42 8.66 -7.07
CA ASP A 215 -7.47 7.70 -7.66
C ASP A 215 -6.97 6.63 -6.67
N TYR A 216 -6.73 7.03 -5.41
CA TYR A 216 -6.37 6.14 -4.30
C TYR A 216 -7.31 6.24 -3.09
N GLY A 217 -8.55 6.72 -3.28
CA GLY A 217 -9.56 6.76 -2.20
C GLY A 217 -9.91 5.36 -1.69
N ALA A 218 -9.93 4.38 -2.59
CA ALA A 218 -9.91 2.94 -2.30
C ALA A 218 -8.69 2.29 -2.98
N LEU A 219 -8.12 1.24 -2.40
CA LEU A 219 -6.98 0.49 -2.99
C LEU A 219 -7.43 -0.74 -3.80
N ALA A 220 -8.68 -1.17 -3.64
CA ALA A 220 -9.21 -2.36 -4.32
C ALA A 220 -9.12 -2.26 -5.84
N ASN A 221 -8.92 -3.41 -6.50
CA ASN A 221 -8.89 -3.57 -7.96
C ASN A 221 -7.77 -2.79 -8.68
N LYS A 222 -6.74 -2.34 -7.95
CA LYS A 222 -5.57 -1.64 -8.51
C LYS A 222 -4.33 -2.53 -8.57
N GLY A 223 -4.46 -3.84 -8.35
CA GLY A 223 -3.32 -4.75 -8.31
C GLY A 223 -2.36 -4.43 -7.15
N ALA A 224 -1.08 -4.74 -7.33
CA ALA A 224 -0.08 -4.47 -6.30
C ALA A 224 0.10 -2.95 -6.09
N ILE A 225 0.11 -2.52 -4.83
CA ILE A 225 0.25 -1.11 -4.44
C ILE A 225 1.56 -0.93 -3.67
N ALA A 226 2.42 -0.05 -4.14
CA ALA A 226 3.59 0.40 -3.41
C ALA A 226 3.29 1.64 -2.56
N ILE A 227 3.78 1.62 -1.33
CA ILE A 227 3.79 2.72 -0.37
C ILE A 227 5.26 3.07 -0.13
N CYS A 228 5.70 4.26 -0.57
CA CYS A 228 7.10 4.68 -0.49
C CYS A 228 7.28 5.81 0.53
N PHE A 229 8.40 5.79 1.24
CA PHE A 229 8.85 6.81 2.17
C PHE A 229 10.08 7.52 1.62
N ASN A 230 10.18 8.83 1.84
CA ASN A 230 11.35 9.63 1.45
C ASN A 230 12.44 9.61 2.53
N SER A 231 13.54 10.33 2.27
CA SER A 231 14.71 10.44 3.16
C SER A 231 14.43 11.06 4.53
N ILE A 232 13.31 11.75 4.70
CA ILE A 232 12.85 12.31 5.98
C ILE A 232 11.81 11.41 6.69
N GLY A 233 11.49 10.25 6.09
CA GLY A 233 10.53 9.29 6.63
C GLY A 233 9.05 9.65 6.39
N ALA A 234 8.76 10.67 5.58
CA ALA A 234 7.39 11.02 5.19
C ALA A 234 6.91 10.14 4.02
N LEU A 235 5.59 10.02 3.83
CA LEU A 235 5.04 9.32 2.67
C LEU A 235 5.35 10.11 1.40
N ASP A 236 6.18 9.55 0.52
CA ASP A 236 6.53 10.18 -0.76
C ASP A 236 5.54 9.84 -1.86
N ALA A 237 5.09 8.59 -1.90
CA ALA A 237 4.20 8.15 -2.97
C ALA A 237 3.36 6.92 -2.60
N VAL A 238 2.14 6.91 -3.14
CA VAL A 238 1.30 5.71 -3.25
C VAL A 238 1.09 5.46 -4.74
N MET A 239 1.43 4.25 -5.19
CA MET A 239 1.45 3.94 -6.61
C MET A 239 1.04 2.49 -6.90
N GLN A 240 0.32 2.29 -8.00
CA GLN A 240 0.03 0.97 -8.54
C GLN A 240 1.28 0.42 -9.25
N ASN A 241 1.44 -0.91 -9.26
CA ASN A 241 2.48 -1.57 -10.02
C ASN A 241 2.45 -1.15 -11.49
N VAL A 242 3.46 -0.38 -11.86
CA VAL A 242 3.69 0.15 -13.22
C VAL A 242 4.22 -0.90 -14.20
N LEU A 243 4.58 -2.10 -13.73
CA LEU A 243 5.04 -3.22 -14.57
C LEU A 243 3.88 -3.89 -15.33
N SER A 244 2.62 -3.57 -15.00
CA SER A 244 1.45 -3.99 -15.78
C SER A 244 1.24 -3.01 -16.95
N PRO A 245 0.98 -3.48 -18.19
CA PRO A 245 0.71 -2.61 -19.35
C PRO A 245 -0.53 -1.71 -19.17
N THR A 246 -1.36 -2.00 -18.17
CA THR A 246 -2.54 -1.22 -17.78
C THR A 246 -2.25 -0.37 -16.54
N LYS A 247 -1.60 0.79 -16.73
CA LYS A 247 -1.55 1.85 -15.71
C LYS A 247 -2.93 2.51 -15.62
N THR A 248 -3.83 1.96 -14.82
CA THR A 248 -5.18 2.53 -14.68
C THR A 248 -5.21 3.76 -13.78
N VAL A 249 -4.23 3.90 -12.87
CA VAL A 249 -4.16 5.00 -11.91
C VAL A 249 -2.76 5.57 -11.83
N GLN A 250 -2.66 6.91 -11.86
CA GLN A 250 -1.39 7.62 -11.78
C GLN A 250 -0.89 7.76 -10.34
N PRO A 251 0.41 7.59 -10.08
CA PRO A 251 1.02 7.79 -8.76
C PRO A 251 0.71 9.15 -8.15
N ILE A 252 0.44 9.17 -6.84
CA ILE A 252 0.16 10.40 -6.07
C ILE A 252 1.18 10.60 -4.95
N LEU A 253 1.47 11.85 -4.62
CA LEU A 253 2.02 12.27 -3.33
C LEU A 253 0.84 12.48 -2.37
N PRO A 254 0.65 11.65 -1.33
CA PRO A 254 -0.50 11.78 -0.45
C PRO A 254 -0.52 13.13 0.27
N ALA A 255 -1.60 13.90 0.11
CA ALA A 255 -1.85 15.13 0.89
C ALA A 255 -2.70 14.87 2.15
N ALA A 256 -3.08 13.62 2.38
CA ALA A 256 -3.91 13.18 3.49
C ALA A 256 -3.41 11.82 4.01
N PRO A 257 -3.74 11.42 5.24
CA PRO A 257 -3.33 10.14 5.79
C PRO A 257 -3.76 8.95 4.92
N LEU A 258 -2.93 7.91 4.89
CA LEU A 258 -3.26 6.61 4.30
C LEU A 258 -3.85 5.72 5.39
N TYR A 259 -5.05 5.20 5.16
CA TYR A 259 -5.76 4.30 6.05
C TYR A 259 -5.72 2.87 5.51
N LEU A 260 -5.37 1.91 6.36
CA LEU A 260 -5.45 0.48 6.10
C LEU A 260 -6.43 -0.15 7.10
N LEU A 261 -7.47 -0.82 6.60
CA LEU A 261 -8.41 -1.58 7.42
C LEU A 261 -7.95 -3.03 7.51
N ILE A 262 -7.77 -3.54 8.72
CA ILE A 262 -7.37 -4.92 8.98
C ILE A 262 -8.56 -5.64 9.61
N ALA A 263 -8.99 -6.72 8.97
CA ALA A 263 -10.17 -7.48 9.36
C ALA A 263 -9.97 -8.98 9.10
N SER A 264 -10.91 -9.80 9.57
CA SER A 264 -10.89 -11.24 9.26
C SER A 264 -11.13 -11.45 7.75
N LEU A 265 -10.50 -12.46 7.15
CA LEU A 265 -10.65 -12.74 5.73
C LEU A 265 -12.12 -13.07 5.38
N SER A 266 -12.82 -13.79 6.26
CA SER A 266 -14.24 -14.11 6.10
C SER A 266 -15.12 -12.86 6.10
N ASP A 267 -14.83 -11.86 6.92
CA ASP A 267 -15.59 -10.62 6.95
C ASP A 267 -15.28 -9.74 5.76
N ILE A 268 -14.05 -9.79 5.25
CA ILE A 268 -13.69 -9.14 3.99
C ILE A 268 -14.49 -9.79 2.85
N GLN A 269 -14.47 -11.11 2.71
CA GLN A 269 -15.23 -11.81 1.67
C GLN A 269 -16.73 -11.53 1.75
N ALA A 270 -17.30 -11.48 2.96
CA ALA A 270 -18.70 -11.16 3.19
C ALA A 270 -19.04 -9.65 3.07
N ASN A 271 -18.05 -8.78 2.86
CA ASN A 271 -18.20 -7.32 2.85
C ASN A 271 -18.76 -6.73 4.17
N ARG A 272 -18.32 -7.25 5.31
CA ARG A 272 -18.77 -6.86 6.65
C ARG A 272 -17.65 -6.30 7.55
N SER A 273 -16.46 -6.11 7.01
CA SER A 273 -15.26 -5.67 7.77
C SER A 273 -15.47 -4.35 8.54
N LEU A 274 -16.23 -3.39 7.99
CA LEU A 274 -16.60 -2.14 8.68
C LEU A 274 -17.61 -2.30 9.81
N GLN A 275 -18.39 -3.37 9.79
CA GLN A 275 -19.42 -3.66 10.78
C GLN A 275 -18.84 -4.42 11.99
N GLN A 276 -17.59 -4.90 11.90
CA GLN A 276 -16.96 -5.65 12.99
C GLN A 276 -16.19 -4.74 13.93
N ASP A 277 -16.38 -4.94 15.23
CA ASP A 277 -15.65 -4.27 16.32
C ASP A 277 -14.20 -4.78 16.46
N SER A 278 -13.98 -6.02 16.05
CA SER A 278 -12.68 -6.69 16.04
C SER A 278 -11.73 -6.14 14.98
N SER A 279 -12.26 -5.48 13.94
CA SER A 279 -11.46 -4.79 12.92
C SER A 279 -10.62 -3.67 13.51
N ARG A 280 -9.51 -3.37 12.84
CA ARG A 280 -8.55 -2.34 13.26
C ARG A 280 -8.18 -1.43 12.10
N TRP A 281 -8.11 -0.15 12.39
CA TRP A 281 -7.59 0.85 11.46
C TRP A 281 -6.13 1.11 11.77
N LEU A 282 -5.30 1.03 10.75
CA LEU A 282 -3.95 1.52 10.78
C LEU A 282 -3.90 2.80 9.93
N ALA A 283 -3.51 3.92 10.53
CA ALA A 283 -3.36 5.18 9.82
C ALA A 283 -1.89 5.60 9.78
N ILE A 284 -1.44 5.99 8.59
CA ILE A 284 -0.10 6.47 8.31
C ILE A 284 -0.20 7.96 8.02
N ALA A 285 0.43 8.79 8.84
CA ALA A 285 0.48 10.23 8.63
C ALA A 285 1.29 10.56 7.37
N HIS A 286 0.74 11.38 6.47
CA HIS A 286 1.40 11.70 5.20
C HIS A 286 2.71 12.49 5.37
N ASN A 287 2.73 13.44 6.29
CA ASN A 287 3.85 14.34 6.51
C ASN A 287 5.00 13.75 7.32
N SER A 288 4.74 12.77 8.19
CA SER A 288 5.74 12.21 9.11
C SER A 288 5.95 10.72 8.97
N GLY A 289 5.12 10.02 8.18
CA GLY A 289 5.10 8.56 8.09
C GLY A 289 4.67 7.85 9.40
N ARG A 290 4.31 8.61 10.46
CA ARG A 290 3.95 8.04 11.76
C ARG A 290 2.77 7.09 11.62
N VAL A 291 2.96 5.88 12.11
CA VAL A 291 1.93 4.82 12.12
C VAL A 291 1.18 4.84 13.44
N THR A 292 -0.14 4.73 13.36
CA THR A 292 -1.02 4.70 14.52
C THR A 292 -2.13 3.69 14.31
N ILE A 293 -2.53 3.00 15.38
CA ILE A 293 -3.54 1.93 15.32
C ILE A 293 -4.74 2.34 16.18
N ALA A 294 -5.93 2.29 15.60
CA ALA A 294 -7.20 2.54 16.26
C ALA A 294 -8.14 1.34 16.11
N SER A 295 -9.04 1.18 17.09
CA SER A 295 -10.16 0.23 16.98
C SER A 295 -11.15 0.70 15.93
N ASN A 296 -11.74 -0.23 15.18
CA ASN A 296 -12.89 0.11 14.35
C ASN A 296 -14.09 0.43 15.23
N VAL A 297 -14.78 1.52 14.90
CA VAL A 297 -16.12 1.79 15.43
C VAL A 297 -17.08 1.19 14.41
N PRO A 298 -17.84 0.13 14.76
CA PRO A 298 -18.76 -0.52 13.82
C PRO A 298 -19.67 0.48 13.11
N GLN A 299 -19.75 0.35 11.79
CA GLN A 299 -20.71 1.11 10.98
C GLN A 299 -21.92 0.24 10.66
N ALA A 300 -23.06 0.87 10.36
CA ALA A 300 -24.28 0.14 10.02
C ALA A 300 -24.20 -0.44 8.59
N GLY A 301 -23.53 0.26 7.68
CA GLY A 301 -23.44 -0.09 6.28
C GLY A 301 -22.03 -0.06 5.70
N THR A 302 -21.99 -0.03 4.37
CA THR A 302 -20.78 -0.02 3.54
C THR A 302 -20.77 1.16 2.57
N THR A 303 -21.59 2.18 2.82
CA THR A 303 -21.71 3.36 1.96
C THR A 303 -20.48 4.26 2.10
N GLU A 304 -20.25 5.17 1.15
CA GLU A 304 -19.14 6.13 1.27
C GLU A 304 -19.24 6.96 2.56
N THR A 305 -20.45 7.33 2.98
CA THR A 305 -20.70 8.01 4.26
C THR A 305 -20.22 7.17 5.45
N ASP A 306 -20.47 5.86 5.45
CA ASP A 306 -19.98 4.95 6.49
C ASP A 306 -18.45 4.91 6.53
N VAL A 307 -17.79 4.89 5.37
CA VAL A 307 -16.31 4.93 5.29
C VAL A 307 -15.76 6.23 5.82
N VAL A 308 -16.33 7.37 5.40
CA VAL A 308 -15.92 8.69 5.86
C VAL A 308 -16.06 8.78 7.38
N ASN A 309 -17.15 8.28 7.94
CA ASN A 309 -17.38 8.22 9.38
C ASN A 309 -16.37 7.30 10.08
N ALA A 310 -16.13 6.09 9.55
CA ALA A 310 -15.17 5.14 10.10
C ALA A 310 -13.74 5.71 10.13
N ARG A 311 -13.28 6.31 9.03
CA ARG A 311 -11.94 6.94 8.95
C ARG A 311 -11.83 8.19 9.83
N LYS A 312 -12.90 8.99 9.93
CA LYS A 312 -12.98 10.12 10.88
C LYS A 312 -12.84 9.64 12.32
N ASN A 313 -13.54 8.58 12.71
CA ASN A 313 -13.47 7.98 14.05
C ASN A 313 -12.08 7.39 14.33
N ALA A 314 -11.49 6.71 13.35
CA ALA A 314 -10.12 6.23 13.44
C ALA A 314 -9.15 7.38 13.72
N ARG A 315 -9.25 8.49 12.96
CA ARG A 315 -8.44 9.70 13.17
C ARG A 315 -8.62 10.31 14.55
N LEU A 316 -9.85 10.39 15.05
CA LEU A 316 -10.12 10.92 16.39
C LEU A 316 -9.50 10.03 17.48
N GLY A 317 -9.65 8.71 17.37
CA GLY A 317 -9.04 7.76 18.29
C GLY A 317 -7.50 7.75 18.28
N ILE A 318 -6.90 8.34 17.24
CA ILE A 318 -5.45 8.56 17.12
C ILE A 318 -5.04 9.90 17.75
N ALA A 319 -5.84 10.97 17.58
CA ALA A 319 -5.51 12.30 18.08
C ALA A 319 -5.67 12.45 19.60
N THR A 320 -6.47 11.59 20.23
CA THR A 320 -6.73 11.60 21.69
C THR A 320 -5.75 10.75 22.51
N LYS A 321 -4.64 10.29 21.92
CA LYS A 321 -3.58 9.51 22.59
C LYS A 321 -2.22 10.16 22.41
#